data_AF-A0A7W8XS78-F1
#
_entry.id   AF-A0A7W8XS78-F1
#
_cell.length_a   1.000
_cell.length_b   1.000
_cell.length_c   1.000
_cell.angle_alpha   90.00
_cell.angle_beta   90.00
_cell.angle_gamma   90.00
#
_symmetry.space_group_name_H-M   'P 1'
#
loop_
_entity.id
_entity.type
_entity.pdbx_description
1 polymer ?
#
loop_
_entity_poly.entity_id
_entity_poly.type
_entity_poly.pdbx_seq_one_letter_code
_entity_poly.pdbx_strand_id
1 'polypeptide(L)'
;MADAVYHWQIIPRAGIGELKFGMPQPETDKYAGVYGKVLRSGSDRIPDSILQDTLAQFGNSLSEIEKQALLELYSEASPDSTSVTEVRENHGLVLRYEKDRLVEIILSIDHKLANLDAKGVFVLPPEQVLA
;
A
#
# COMPACT_ATOMS: atom_id res chain seq x y z
N MET A 1 6.86 -15.34 -35.92
CA MET A 1 5.86 -14.90 -34.94
C MET A 1 6.64 -14.59 -33.68
N ALA A 2 6.68 -13.34 -33.24
CA ALA A 2 7.38 -12.96 -32.02
C ALA A 2 6.58 -13.51 -30.83
N ASP A 3 7.25 -14.27 -29.97
CA ASP A 3 6.66 -14.74 -28.71
C ASP A 3 6.14 -13.53 -27.94
N ALA A 4 4.89 -13.58 -27.51
CA ALA A 4 4.33 -12.57 -26.63
C ALA A 4 5.18 -12.55 -25.36
N VAL A 5 5.86 -11.43 -25.10
CA VAL A 5 6.58 -11.22 -23.85
C VAL A 5 5.54 -11.22 -22.74
N TYR A 6 5.53 -12.30 -21.94
CA TYR A 6 4.66 -12.40 -20.79
C TYR A 6 5.18 -11.42 -19.71
N HIS A 7 4.58 -10.23 -19.62
CA HIS A 7 4.86 -9.20 -18.60
C HIS A 7 4.41 -9.59 -17.17
N TRP A 8 4.03 -10.83 -16.97
CA TRP A 8 3.50 -11.32 -15.72
C TRP A 8 4.20 -12.62 -15.33
N GLN A 9 5.02 -12.51 -14.30
CA GLN A 9 5.59 -13.64 -13.58
C GLN A 9 5.52 -13.32 -12.09
N ILE A 10 4.80 -14.14 -11.34
CA ILE A 10 4.77 -14.00 -9.88
C ILE A 10 6.00 -14.70 -9.33
N ILE A 11 6.87 -13.93 -8.70
CA ILE A 11 8.04 -14.48 -8.01
C ILE A 11 7.81 -14.17 -6.52
N PRO A 12 7.55 -15.19 -5.69
CA PRO A 12 7.36 -14.99 -4.26
C PRO A 12 8.51 -14.17 -3.69
N ARG A 13 8.18 -13.16 -2.87
CA ARG A 13 9.14 -12.23 -2.26
C ARG A 13 9.95 -11.37 -3.23
N ALA A 14 9.65 -11.37 -4.52
CA ALA A 14 10.31 -10.48 -5.48
C ALA A 14 9.34 -9.56 -6.21
N GLY A 15 8.06 -9.91 -6.36
CA GLY A 15 7.02 -9.04 -6.92
C GLY A 15 6.25 -9.69 -8.07
N ILE A 16 5.77 -8.87 -9.02
CA ILE A 16 4.93 -9.27 -10.15
C ILE A 16 5.50 -8.68 -11.45
N GLY A 17 5.96 -9.54 -12.36
CA GLY A 17 6.56 -9.12 -13.62
C GLY A 17 7.75 -8.20 -13.36
N GLU A 18 7.73 -7.02 -13.95
CA GLU A 18 8.72 -5.95 -13.80
C GLU A 18 8.56 -5.16 -12.49
N LEU A 19 7.39 -5.20 -11.83
CA LEU A 19 7.23 -4.59 -10.50
C LEU A 19 7.92 -5.46 -9.45
N LYS A 20 8.90 -4.88 -8.76
CA LYS A 20 9.63 -5.53 -7.67
C LYS A 20 9.38 -4.84 -6.34
N PHE A 21 9.28 -5.63 -5.28
CA PHE A 21 9.31 -5.08 -3.92
C PHE A 21 10.60 -4.26 -3.73
N GLY A 22 10.49 -3.14 -3.04
CA GLY A 22 11.60 -2.20 -2.84
C GLY A 22 11.81 -1.20 -3.96
N MET A 23 11.06 -1.29 -5.06
CA MET A 23 11.11 -0.24 -6.07
C MET A 23 10.57 1.08 -5.52
N PRO A 24 11.25 2.21 -5.77
CA PRO A 24 10.70 3.52 -5.50
C PRO A 24 9.50 3.83 -6.40
N GLN A 25 8.56 4.64 -5.91
CA GLN A 25 7.35 5.01 -6.64
C GLN A 25 7.64 5.59 -8.04
N PRO A 26 8.61 6.52 -8.24
CA PRO A 26 8.99 6.98 -9.58
C PRO A 26 9.48 5.89 -10.53
N GLU A 27 10.02 4.79 -10.00
CA GLU A 27 10.44 3.66 -10.82
C GLU A 27 9.26 2.77 -11.20
N THR A 28 8.32 2.55 -10.27
CA THR A 28 7.06 1.87 -10.60
C THR A 28 6.24 2.62 -11.64
N ASP A 29 6.28 3.95 -11.64
CA ASP A 29 5.55 4.79 -12.59
C ASP A 29 6.05 4.66 -14.03
N LYS A 30 7.31 4.25 -14.24
CA LYS A 30 7.84 3.97 -15.58
C LYS A 30 7.08 2.85 -16.28
N TYR A 31 6.43 1.97 -15.50
CA TYR A 31 5.66 0.84 -16.00
C TYR A 31 4.16 1.13 -16.13
N ALA A 32 3.74 2.40 -16.05
CA ALA A 32 2.33 2.79 -16.17
C ALA A 32 1.68 2.39 -17.51
N GLY A 33 2.47 2.15 -18.56
CA GLY A 33 1.96 1.62 -19.83
C GLY A 33 1.48 0.16 -19.74
N VAL A 34 1.99 -0.61 -18.78
CA VAL A 34 1.68 -2.04 -18.57
C VAL A 34 0.75 -2.23 -17.38
N TYR A 35 1.06 -1.57 -16.26
CA TYR A 35 0.32 -1.71 -14.99
C TYR A 35 -0.67 -0.58 -14.73
N GLY A 36 -0.80 0.34 -15.68
CA GLY A 36 -1.70 1.48 -15.59
C GLY A 36 -1.14 2.67 -14.80
N LYS A 37 -1.74 3.84 -15.06
CA LYS A 37 -1.39 5.08 -14.37
C LYS A 37 -1.97 5.10 -12.97
N VAL A 38 -1.51 6.01 -12.11
CA VAL A 38 -2.15 6.24 -10.81
C VAL A 38 -3.55 6.81 -11.03
N LEU A 39 -4.58 6.10 -10.59
CA LEU A 39 -5.97 6.58 -10.58
C LEU A 39 -6.26 7.38 -9.31
N ARG A 40 -5.80 6.86 -8.17
CA ARG A 40 -5.96 7.47 -6.85
C ARG A 40 -4.73 7.16 -6.01
N SER A 41 -4.35 8.11 -5.17
CA SER A 41 -3.31 7.95 -4.16
C SER A 41 -3.82 8.56 -2.85
N GLY A 42 -3.45 7.95 -1.72
CA GLY A 42 -3.83 8.43 -0.40
C GLY A 42 -2.85 7.98 0.69
N SER A 43 -2.63 8.85 1.68
CA SER A 43 -1.92 8.51 2.91
C SER A 43 -2.71 7.47 3.69
N ASP A 44 -2.03 6.43 4.16
CA ASP A 44 -2.65 5.39 5.01
C ASP A 44 -2.78 5.86 6.46
N ARG A 45 -1.94 6.81 6.88
CA ARG A 45 -1.99 7.40 8.22
C ARG A 45 -2.99 8.55 8.25
N ILE A 46 -3.82 8.58 9.29
CA ILE A 46 -4.69 9.69 9.64
C ILE A 46 -3.79 10.83 10.18
N PRO A 47 -3.90 12.06 9.65
CA PRO A 47 -3.17 13.19 10.19
C PRO A 47 -3.46 13.40 11.68
N ASP A 48 -2.40 13.63 12.46
CA ASP A 48 -2.50 13.80 13.92
C ASP A 48 -3.48 14.93 14.30
N SER A 49 -3.59 15.98 13.48
CA SER A 49 -4.57 17.06 13.68
C SER A 49 -6.02 16.57 13.58
N ILE A 50 -6.34 15.74 12.60
CA ILE A 50 -7.68 15.16 12.44
C ILE A 50 -8.00 14.22 13.59
N LEU A 51 -7.00 13.45 14.06
CA LEU A 51 -7.15 12.58 15.21
C LEU A 51 -7.42 13.39 16.49
N GLN A 52 -6.66 14.47 16.72
CA GLN A 52 -6.85 15.36 17.86
C GLN A 52 -8.23 16.03 17.82
N ASP A 53 -8.66 16.55 16.67
CA ASP A 53 -9.98 17.15 16.49
C ASP A 53 -11.10 16.13 16.76
N THR A 54 -10.90 14.87 16.34
CA THR A 54 -11.85 13.79 16.59
C THR A 54 -11.93 13.44 18.07
N LEU A 55 -10.79 13.36 18.77
CA LEU A 55 -10.74 13.13 20.21
C LEU A 55 -11.37 14.27 21.01
N ALA A 56 -11.22 15.51 20.54
CA ALA A 56 -11.86 16.67 21.15
C ALA A 56 -13.40 16.60 21.05
N GLN A 57 -13.95 16.04 19.97
CA GLN A 57 -15.39 15.85 19.80
C GLN A 57 -16.01 14.86 20.81
N PHE A 58 -15.22 13.94 21.37
CA PHE A 58 -15.68 13.07 22.47
C PHE A 58 -15.87 13.82 23.79
N GLY A 59 -15.43 15.09 23.90
CA GLY A 59 -15.71 15.96 25.04
C GLY A 59 -15.37 15.29 26.38
N ASN A 60 -16.36 15.15 27.26
CA ASN A 60 -16.23 14.52 28.57
C ASN A 60 -16.60 13.02 28.57
N SER A 61 -16.96 12.45 27.42
CA SER A 61 -17.25 11.00 27.30
C SER A 61 -16.00 10.15 27.42
N LEU A 62 -14.82 10.73 27.16
CA LEU A 62 -13.52 10.16 27.45
C LEU A 62 -12.77 11.12 28.37
N SER A 63 -12.14 10.58 29.41
CA SER A 63 -11.19 11.31 30.22
C SER A 63 -9.93 11.67 29.43
N GLU A 64 -9.18 12.67 29.89
CA GLU A 64 -7.92 13.06 29.26
C GLU A 64 -6.88 11.93 29.26
N ILE A 65 -6.90 11.06 30.28
CA ILE A 65 -6.03 9.88 30.35
C ILE A 65 -6.40 8.88 29.24
N GLU A 66 -7.68 8.64 29.00
CA GLU A 66 -8.13 7.74 27.94
C GLU A 66 -7.81 8.29 26.55
N LYS A 67 -7.97 9.60 26.35
CA LYS A 67 -7.58 10.26 25.09
C LYS A 67 -6.08 10.13 24.84
N GLN A 68 -5.25 10.33 25.86
CA GLN A 68 -3.81 10.19 25.76
C GLN A 68 -3.39 8.74 25.46
N ALA A 69 -4.01 7.77 26.12
CA ALA A 69 -3.76 6.35 25.86
C ALA A 69 -4.12 5.95 24.42
N LEU A 70 -5.19 6.52 23.86
CA LEU A 70 -5.56 6.30 22.45
C LEU A 70 -4.55 6.90 21.48
N LEU A 71 -4.00 8.09 21.77
CA LEU A 71 -2.95 8.71 20.96
C LEU A 71 -1.66 7.90 20.98
N GLU A 72 -1.26 7.39 22.14
CA GLU A 72 -0.09 6.53 22.30
C GLU A 72 -0.27 5.24 21.51
N LEU A 73 -1.40 4.55 21.70
CA LEU A 73 -1.72 3.33 20.95
C LEU A 73 -1.74 3.58 19.45
N TYR A 74 -2.31 4.71 19.01
CA TYR A 74 -2.30 5.10 17.61
C TYR A 74 -0.87 5.30 17.10
N SER A 75 0.00 5.98 17.85
CA SER A 75 1.40 6.19 17.44
C SER A 75 2.21 4.90 17.30
N GLU A 76 1.90 3.88 18.10
CA GLU A 76 2.59 2.58 18.09
C GLU A 76 2.08 1.66 16.98
N ALA A 77 0.76 1.65 16.72
CA ALA A 77 0.13 0.71 15.80
C ALA A 77 -0.16 1.28 14.40
N SER A 78 0.03 2.58 14.19
CA SER A 78 -0.27 3.21 12.91
C SER A 78 0.71 2.84 11.81
N PRO A 79 0.24 2.84 10.55
CA PRO A 79 1.15 2.85 9.40
C PRO A 79 2.16 3.99 9.52
N ASP A 80 3.34 3.79 8.94
CA ASP A 80 4.36 4.83 8.83
C ASP A 80 3.76 6.11 8.23
N SER A 81 4.21 7.28 8.66
CA SER A 81 3.72 8.57 8.15
C SER A 81 3.96 8.77 6.64
N THR A 82 4.87 7.99 6.06
CA THR A 82 5.16 7.95 4.64
C THR A 82 4.40 6.84 3.90
N SER A 83 3.55 6.09 4.60
CA SER A 83 2.78 5.00 4.00
C SER A 83 1.70 5.57 3.07
N VAL A 84 1.76 5.18 1.80
CA VAL A 84 0.86 5.63 0.74
C VAL A 84 0.33 4.43 -0.01
N THR A 85 -0.98 4.37 -0.16
CA THR A 85 -1.66 3.42 -1.04
C THR A 85 -2.05 4.09 -2.35
N GLU A 86 -1.70 3.46 -3.45
CA GLU A 86 -2.08 3.84 -4.79
C GLU A 86 -2.98 2.79 -5.44
N VAL A 87 -4.07 3.25 -6.03
CA VAL A 87 -4.90 2.46 -6.94
C VAL A 87 -4.46 2.79 -8.35
N ARG A 88 -4.02 1.77 -9.10
CA ARG A 88 -3.65 1.91 -10.50
C ARG A 88 -4.86 1.72 -11.41
N GLU A 89 -4.88 2.48 -12.50
CA GLU A 89 -5.84 2.32 -13.58
C GLU A 89 -5.65 0.94 -14.21
N ASN A 90 -6.73 0.31 -14.66
CA ASN A 90 -6.73 -1.02 -15.27
C ASN A 90 -6.35 -2.16 -14.29
N HIS A 91 -7.05 -3.28 -14.41
CA HIS A 91 -6.76 -4.54 -13.70
C HIS A 91 -6.88 -4.53 -12.18
N GLY A 92 -7.36 -3.43 -11.56
CA GLY A 92 -7.62 -3.36 -10.13
C GLY A 92 -6.37 -3.59 -9.27
N LEU A 93 -5.21 -3.14 -9.76
CA LEU A 93 -3.94 -3.21 -9.08
C LEU A 93 -3.86 -2.11 -8.01
N VAL A 94 -3.51 -2.50 -6.79
CA VAL A 94 -3.27 -1.60 -5.67
C VAL A 94 -1.85 -1.82 -5.17
N LEU A 95 -1.09 -0.74 -5.07
CA LEU A 95 0.29 -0.72 -4.64
C LEU A 95 0.38 0.05 -3.34
N ARG A 96 1.07 -0.49 -2.34
CA ARG A 96 1.36 0.25 -1.11
C ARG A 96 2.85 0.45 -0.97
N TYR A 97 3.20 1.67 -0.63
CA TYR A 97 4.56 2.11 -0.40
C TYR A 97 4.74 2.48 1.06
N GLU A 98 5.87 2.13 1.64
CA GLU A 98 6.34 2.66 2.92
C GLU A 98 7.76 3.17 2.72
N LYS A 99 8.09 4.33 3.29
CA LYS A 99 9.42 4.94 3.17
C LYS A 99 9.90 5.03 1.71
N ASP A 100 8.98 5.41 0.82
CA ASP A 100 9.19 5.50 -0.64
C ASP A 100 9.63 4.18 -1.30
N ARG A 101 9.18 3.04 -0.77
CA ARG A 101 9.51 1.70 -1.28
C ARG A 101 8.26 0.86 -1.40
N LEU A 102 8.09 0.18 -2.53
CA LEU A 102 6.98 -0.74 -2.75
C LEU A 102 7.07 -1.91 -1.76
N VAL A 103 6.08 -2.03 -0.87
CA VAL A 103 6.04 -3.08 0.18
C VAL A 103 4.86 -4.03 0.02
N GLU A 104 3.84 -3.63 -0.73
CA GLU A 104 2.65 -4.44 -0.96
C GLU A 104 2.13 -4.32 -2.38
N ILE A 105 1.69 -5.45 -2.93
CA ILE A 105 1.03 -5.53 -4.22
C ILE A 105 -0.26 -6.34 -4.05
N ILE A 106 -1.40 -5.69 -4.25
CA ILE A 106 -2.75 -6.27 -4.14
C ILE A 106 -3.41 -6.24 -5.52
N LEU A 107 -4.18 -7.29 -5.81
CA LEU A 107 -4.94 -7.44 -7.04
C LEU A 107 -6.42 -7.67 -6.72
N SER A 108 -7.30 -6.91 -7.35
CA SER A 108 -8.75 -7.08 -7.19
C SER A 108 -9.23 -8.43 -7.73
N ILE A 109 -10.18 -9.05 -7.01
CA ILE A 109 -10.79 -10.35 -7.32
C ILE A 109 -11.54 -10.33 -8.66
N ASP A 110 -12.11 -9.17 -9.03
CA ASP A 110 -12.92 -9.03 -10.26
C ASP A 110 -12.07 -8.91 -11.54
N HIS A 111 -10.76 -8.72 -11.40
CA HIS A 111 -9.83 -8.66 -12.51
C HIS A 111 -9.02 -9.94 -12.60
N LYS A 112 -9.35 -10.76 -13.60
CA LYS A 112 -8.62 -12.00 -13.93
C LYS A 112 -7.16 -11.69 -14.27
N LEU A 113 -6.29 -11.84 -13.29
CA LEU A 113 -4.92 -12.30 -13.51
C LEU A 113 -4.98 -13.80 -13.31
N ALA A 114 -5.05 -14.56 -14.42
CA ALA A 114 -5.42 -15.97 -14.42
C ALA A 114 -4.71 -16.76 -13.30
N ASN A 115 -5.51 -17.30 -12.37
CA ASN A 115 -5.14 -18.09 -11.18
C ASN A 115 -4.62 -17.34 -9.94
N LEU A 116 -5.38 -16.37 -9.43
CA LEU A 116 -5.37 -16.08 -7.99
C LEU A 116 -6.80 -16.06 -7.49
N ASP A 117 -7.29 -17.26 -7.17
CA ASP A 117 -8.56 -17.46 -6.48
C ASP A 117 -8.43 -16.81 -5.09
N ALA A 118 -8.86 -15.55 -4.98
CA ALA A 118 -8.90 -14.73 -3.78
C ALA A 118 -7.73 -14.91 -2.79
N LYS A 119 -6.62 -14.18 -2.99
CA LYS A 119 -5.63 -13.75 -1.95
C LYS A 119 -4.46 -13.00 -2.60
N GLY A 120 -4.62 -11.70 -2.84
CA GLY A 120 -3.50 -10.81 -3.17
C GLY A 120 -3.07 -10.05 -1.93
N VAL A 121 -2.27 -10.66 -1.06
CA VAL A 121 -1.53 -9.95 0.01
C VAL A 121 -0.14 -10.59 0.05
N PHE A 122 0.74 -10.10 -0.82
CA PHE A 122 2.17 -10.37 -0.71
C PHE A 122 2.77 -9.19 0.05
N VAL A 123 3.01 -9.41 1.34
CA VAL A 123 3.64 -8.42 2.22
C VAL A 123 5.04 -8.90 2.51
N LEU A 124 6.01 -8.04 2.22
CA LEU A 124 7.35 -8.17 2.78
C LEU A 124 7.51 -7.16 3.92
N PRO A 125 8.04 -7.59 5.08
CA PRO A 125 8.42 -6.65 6.11
C PRO A 125 9.43 -5.63 5.55
N PRO A 126 9.32 -4.33 5.87
CA PRO A 126 10.17 -3.27 5.31
C PRO A 126 11.67 -3.58 5.43
N GLU A 127 12.09 -4.20 6.52
CA GLU A 127 13.47 -4.59 6.77
C GLU A 127 14.00 -5.67 5.82
N GLN A 128 13.13 -6.46 5.21
CA GLN A 128 13.49 -7.50 4.23
C GLN A 128 13.52 -6.97 2.79
N VAL A 129 13.01 -5.76 2.58
CA VAL A 129 12.97 -5.11 1.26
C VAL A 129 14.26 -4.32 0.98
N LEU A 130 14.96 -3.88 2.03
CA LEU A 130 16.15 -3.02 1.95
C LEU A 130 17.49 -3.78 2.07
N ALA A 131 17.46 -5.11 2.20
CA ALA A 131 18.64 -5.98 2.33
C ALA A 131 19.13 -6.49 0.97
#